data_AF-A0A540PJY3-F1
#
_entry.id   AF-A0A540PJY3-F1
#
_cell.length_a   1.000
_cell.length_b   1.000
_cell.length_c   1.000
_cell.angle_alpha   90.00
_cell.angle_beta   90.00
_cell.angle_gamma   90.00
#
_symmetry.space_group_name_H-M   'P 1'
#
loop_
_entity.id
_entity.type
_entity.pdbx_description
1 polymer ?
#
loop_
_entity_poly.entity_id
_entity_poly.type
_entity_poly.pdbx_seq_one_letter_code
_entity_poly.pdbx_strand_id
1 'polypeptide(L)'
;MLVTTALGGGLGAAARYGAELLWPTAPGAFPWATLGINAVGCAMIGVLMVVVSSQAWAPHRLVRPFFGTGVLGGFTTFSAYVGDIRRLVDQGRATAGLAYLALMLVVSLAAVWSASAVTRHLNARRRERHRLASHEPGDEGLLT
;
A
#
# COMPACT_ATOMS: atom_id res chain seq x y z
N MET A 1 -20.71 6.51 -1.34
CA MET A 1 -19.95 5.41 -0.70
C MET A 1 -19.79 4.26 -1.68
N LEU A 2 -20.85 3.52 -2.05
CA LEU A 2 -20.76 2.39 -2.99
C LEU A 2 -20.17 2.78 -4.36
N VAL A 3 -20.70 3.80 -5.03
CA VAL A 3 -20.18 4.28 -6.33
C VAL A 3 -18.70 4.65 -6.22
N THR A 4 -18.34 5.36 -5.16
CA THR A 4 -16.95 5.74 -4.87
C THR A 4 -16.04 4.52 -4.70
N THR A 5 -16.45 3.54 -3.90
CA THR A 5 -15.71 2.29 -3.72
C THR A 5 -15.61 1.51 -5.03
N ALA A 6 -16.67 1.47 -5.83
CA ALA A 6 -16.69 0.76 -7.12
C ALA A 6 -15.74 1.41 -8.14
N LEU A 7 -15.73 2.74 -8.24
CA LEU A 7 -14.79 3.47 -9.10
C LEU A 7 -13.34 3.25 -8.67
N GLY A 8 -13.07 3.31 -7.35
CA GLY A 8 -11.76 2.98 -6.81
C GLY A 8 -11.37 1.53 -7.11
N GLY A 9 -12.29 0.59 -6.91
CA GLY A 9 -12.09 -0.84 -7.17
C GLY A 9 -11.77 -1.13 -8.63
N GLY A 10 -12.52 -0.53 -9.56
CA GLY A 10 -12.25 -0.63 -10.99
C GLY A 10 -10.87 -0.09 -11.36
N LEU A 11 -10.48 1.06 -10.81
CA LEU A 11 -9.15 1.63 -11.02
C LEU A 11 -8.03 0.71 -10.48
N GLY A 12 -8.20 0.19 -9.26
CA GLY A 12 -7.25 -0.74 -8.67
C GLY A 12 -7.10 -2.02 -9.49
N ALA A 13 -8.21 -2.61 -9.91
CA ALA A 13 -8.22 -3.82 -10.73
C ALA A 13 -7.58 -3.59 -12.10
N ALA A 14 -7.85 -2.44 -12.74
CA ALA A 14 -7.21 -2.07 -14.00
C ALA A 14 -5.69 -1.87 -13.85
N ALA A 15 -5.24 -1.23 -12.77
CA ALA A 15 -3.82 -1.06 -12.48
C ALA A 15 -3.12 -2.40 -12.22
N ARG A 16 -3.76 -3.30 -11.47
CA ARG A 16 -3.27 -4.67 -11.26
C ARG A 16 -3.15 -5.41 -12.59
N TYR A 17 -4.20 -5.41 -13.39
CA TYR A 17 -4.20 -6.07 -14.69
C TYR A 17 -3.12 -5.52 -15.61
N GLY A 18 -2.93 -4.19 -15.63
CA GLY A 18 -1.84 -3.56 -16.36
C GLY A 18 -0.45 -4.00 -15.87
N ALA A 19 -0.25 -4.13 -14.55
CA ALA A 19 1.00 -4.63 -13.99
C ALA A 19 1.26 -6.11 -14.35
N GLU A 20 0.22 -6.94 -14.34
CA GLU A 20 0.30 -8.35 -14.77
C GLU A 20 0.61 -8.48 -16.27
N LEU A 21 0.14 -7.55 -17.11
CA LEU A 21 0.50 -7.48 -18.54
C LEU A 21 1.95 -7.04 -18.78
N LEU A 22 2.46 -6.11 -17.97
CA LEU A 22 3.85 -5.63 -18.08
C LEU A 22 4.86 -6.66 -17.56
N TRP A 23 4.47 -7.46 -16.57
CA TRP A 23 5.31 -8.51 -15.97
C TRP A 23 4.60 -9.86 -15.97
N PRO A 24 4.39 -10.49 -17.13
CA PRO A 24 3.68 -11.75 -17.22
C PRO A 24 4.47 -12.88 -16.55
N THR A 25 3.77 -13.76 -15.83
CA THR A 25 4.41 -14.94 -15.25
C THR A 25 4.46 -16.06 -16.27
N ALA A 26 5.65 -16.35 -16.79
CA ALA A 26 5.88 -17.43 -17.75
C ALA A 26 5.46 -18.81 -17.19
N PRO A 27 5.10 -19.79 -18.04
CA PRO A 27 4.81 -21.15 -17.60
C PRO A 27 5.99 -21.74 -16.82
N GLY A 28 5.71 -22.28 -15.62
CA GLY A 28 6.75 -22.82 -14.75
C GLY A 28 7.65 -21.76 -14.07
N ALA A 29 7.42 -20.46 -14.28
CA ALA A 29 8.14 -19.41 -13.55
C ALA A 29 7.50 -19.11 -12.19
N PHE A 30 8.28 -18.47 -11.32
CA PHE A 30 7.78 -17.99 -10.04
C PHE A 30 6.94 -16.71 -10.22
N PRO A 31 5.78 -16.59 -9.55
CA PRO A 31 4.80 -15.51 -9.75
C PRO A 31 5.19 -14.18 -9.08
N TRP A 32 6.29 -13.58 -9.54
CA TRP A 32 6.83 -12.33 -8.96
C TRP A 32 5.89 -11.13 -9.10
N ALA A 33 5.09 -11.06 -10.16
CA ALA A 33 4.14 -9.96 -10.37
C ALA A 33 3.09 -9.91 -9.26
N THR A 34 2.41 -11.04 -9.01
CA THR A 34 1.41 -11.17 -7.94
C THR A 34 2.00 -10.83 -6.57
N LEU A 35 3.24 -11.27 -6.30
CA LEU A 35 3.97 -10.91 -5.08
C LEU A 35 4.17 -9.41 -4.97
N GLY A 36 4.72 -8.78 -6.00
CA GLY A 36 5.01 -7.35 -6.03
C GLY A 36 3.75 -6.49 -5.88
N ILE A 37 2.67 -6.86 -6.59
CA ILE A 37 1.37 -6.19 -6.50
C ILE A 37 0.85 -6.19 -5.06
N ASN A 38 0.81 -7.37 -4.41
CA ASN A 38 0.34 -7.47 -3.03
C ASN A 38 1.28 -6.75 -2.05
N ALA A 39 2.60 -6.86 -2.22
CA ALA A 39 3.58 -6.18 -1.38
C ALA A 39 3.45 -4.65 -1.44
N VAL A 40 3.32 -4.09 -2.65
CA VAL A 40 3.11 -2.65 -2.86
C VAL A 40 1.78 -2.21 -2.24
N GLY A 41 0.70 -2.97 -2.44
CA GLY A 41 -0.58 -2.68 -1.82
C GLY A 41 -0.54 -2.70 -0.28
N CYS A 42 0.20 -3.66 0.30
CA CYS A 42 0.48 -3.73 1.73
C CYS A 42 1.27 -2.52 2.24
N ALA A 43 2.29 -2.06 1.51
CA ALA A 43 2.99 -0.82 1.85
C ALA A 43 2.03 0.38 1.82
N MET A 44 1.23 0.50 0.76
CA MET A 44 0.28 1.61 0.57
C MET A 44 -0.80 1.65 1.67
N ILE A 45 -1.33 0.51 2.12
CA ILE A 45 -2.30 0.50 3.23
C ILE A 45 -1.65 0.93 4.55
N GLY A 46 -0.37 0.60 4.77
CA GLY A 46 0.41 1.10 5.91
C GLY A 46 0.55 2.62 5.91
N VAL A 47 0.87 3.21 4.75
CA VAL A 47 0.88 4.68 4.57
C VAL A 47 -0.51 5.27 4.84
N LEU A 48 -1.54 4.71 4.20
CA LEU A 48 -2.92 5.20 4.31
C LEU A 48 -3.41 5.19 5.76
N MET A 49 -3.10 4.13 6.52
CA MET A 49 -3.43 4.03 7.95
C MET A 49 -2.88 5.21 8.74
N VAL A 50 -1.62 5.58 8.52
CA VAL A 50 -0.96 6.67 9.26
C VAL A 50 -1.49 8.03 8.84
N VAL A 51 -1.65 8.27 7.53
CA VAL A 51 -2.15 9.54 7.00
C VAL A 51 -3.56 9.82 7.49
N VAL A 52 -4.46 8.85 7.37
CA VAL A 52 -5.87 9.00 7.73
C VAL A 52 -6.09 9.06 9.24
N SER A 53 -5.22 8.45 10.04
CA SER A 53 -5.29 8.54 11.51
C SER A 53 -4.68 9.83 12.05
N SER A 54 -3.93 10.57 11.24
CA SER A 54 -3.35 11.83 11.68
C SER A 54 -4.43 12.93 11.68
N GLN A 55 -4.74 13.49 12.85
CA GLN A 55 -5.72 14.57 13.06
C GLN A 55 -5.47 15.82 12.19
N ALA A 56 -4.31 15.91 11.51
CA ALA A 56 -3.92 17.04 10.69
C ALA A 56 -4.81 17.20 9.46
N TRP A 57 -5.31 16.09 8.90
CA TRP A 57 -6.26 16.10 7.79
C TRP A 57 -7.54 15.48 8.33
N ALA A 58 -8.64 16.24 8.40
CA ALA A 58 -9.97 15.66 8.54
C ALA A 58 -10.37 15.12 7.16
N PRO A 59 -10.03 13.88 6.79
CA PRO A 59 -10.15 13.44 5.42
C PRO A 59 -11.64 13.32 5.14
N HIS A 60 -12.07 13.82 3.98
CA HIS A 60 -13.47 13.70 3.59
C HIS A 60 -13.89 12.22 3.72
N ARG A 61 -15.09 11.97 4.26
CA ARG A 61 -15.64 10.63 4.57
C ARG A 61 -15.49 9.62 3.42
N LEU A 62 -15.35 10.10 2.18
CA LEU A 62 -15.18 9.32 0.95
C LEU A 62 -13.75 8.81 0.69
N VAL A 63 -12.71 9.40 1.31
CA VAL A 63 -11.30 9.05 1.07
C VAL A 63 -10.98 7.62 1.51
N ARG A 64 -11.40 7.25 2.73
CA ARG A 64 -11.23 5.88 3.26
C ARG A 64 -11.83 4.80 2.33
N PRO A 65 -13.11 4.86 1.95
CA PRO A 65 -13.71 3.85 1.09
C PRO A 65 -13.18 3.89 -0.36
N PHE A 66 -12.81 5.06 -0.89
CA PHE A 66 -12.22 5.15 -2.23
C PHE A 66 -10.84 4.47 -2.29
N PHE A 67 -9.90 4.91 -1.45
CA PHE A 67 -8.51 4.43 -1.52
C PHE A 67 -8.31 3.09 -0.82
N GLY A 68 -8.88 2.92 0.38
CA GLY A 68 -8.70 1.70 1.17
C GLY A 68 -9.43 0.52 0.55
N THR A 69 -10.76 0.55 0.59
CA THR A 69 -11.57 -0.57 0.09
C THR A 69 -11.62 -0.62 -1.44
N GLY A 70 -11.69 0.53 -2.11
CA GLY A 70 -11.73 0.60 -3.57
C GLY A 70 -10.38 0.30 -4.19
N VAL A 71 -9.51 1.31 -4.31
CA VAL A 71 -8.25 1.20 -5.08
C VAL A 71 -7.35 0.09 -4.55
N LEU A 72 -7.03 0.09 -3.25
CA LEU A 72 -6.13 -0.93 -2.70
C LEU A 72 -6.77 -2.32 -2.68
N GLY A 73 -8.07 -2.41 -2.42
CA GLY A 73 -8.82 -3.67 -2.48
C GLY A 73 -8.88 -4.26 -3.89
N GLY A 74 -9.04 -3.43 -4.93
CA GLY A 74 -9.02 -3.88 -6.32
C GLY A 74 -7.61 -4.14 -6.87
N PHE A 75 -6.62 -3.39 -6.38
CA PHE A 75 -5.22 -3.53 -6.78
C PHE A 75 -4.56 -4.79 -6.20
N THR A 76 -4.89 -5.16 -4.96
CA THR A 76 -4.36 -6.38 -4.34
C THR A 76 -5.23 -7.60 -4.69
N THR A 77 -4.68 -8.81 -4.59
CA THR A 77 -5.42 -10.02 -4.93
C THR A 77 -4.91 -11.24 -4.17
N PHE A 78 -5.78 -11.79 -3.31
CA PHE A 78 -5.52 -13.06 -2.63
C PHE A 78 -5.90 -14.27 -3.51
N SER A 79 -6.93 -14.14 -4.35
CA SER A 79 -7.40 -15.24 -5.20
C SER A 79 -6.37 -15.63 -6.27
N ALA A 80 -5.73 -14.64 -6.92
CA ALA A 80 -4.66 -14.92 -7.88
C ALA A 80 -3.45 -15.56 -7.19
N TYR A 81 -3.10 -15.06 -6.01
CA TYR A 81 -2.01 -15.61 -5.18
C TYR A 81 -2.24 -17.08 -4.79
N VAL A 82 -3.44 -17.45 -4.34
CA VAL A 82 -3.77 -18.85 -4.05
C VAL A 82 -3.77 -19.70 -5.32
N GLY A 83 -4.28 -19.16 -6.44
CA GLY A 83 -4.21 -19.82 -7.74
C GLY A 83 -2.78 -20.11 -8.21
N ASP A 84 -1.87 -19.17 -7.97
CA ASP A 84 -0.45 -19.32 -8.24
C ASP A 84 0.21 -20.42 -7.39
N ILE A 85 -0.11 -20.49 -6.09
CA ILE A 85 0.35 -21.59 -5.21
C ILE A 85 -0.15 -22.93 -5.73
N ARG A 86 -1.45 -23.03 -6.03
CA ARG A 86 -2.04 -24.25 -6.58
C ARG A 86 -1.34 -24.68 -7.86
N ARG A 87 -1.09 -23.74 -8.78
CA ARG A 87 -0.37 -24.00 -10.04
C ARG A 87 1.04 -24.55 -9.78
N LEU A 88 1.77 -24.01 -8.81
CA LEU A 88 3.10 -24.52 -8.45
C LEU A 88 3.03 -25.95 -7.91
N VAL A 89 2.03 -26.25 -7.06
CA VAL A 89 1.81 -27.60 -6.52
C VAL A 89 1.44 -28.58 -7.63
N ASP A 90 0.51 -28.22 -8.52
CA ASP A 90 0.07 -29.05 -9.65
C ASP A 90 1.22 -29.35 -10.64
N GLN A 91 2.25 -28.49 -10.68
CA GLN A 91 3.48 -28.69 -11.45
C GLN A 91 4.55 -29.53 -10.72
N GLY A 92 4.21 -30.15 -9.59
CA GLY A 92 5.14 -30.95 -8.77
C GLY A 92 6.11 -30.11 -7.93
N ARG A 93 5.90 -28.78 -7.84
CA ARG A 93 6.79 -27.84 -7.14
C ARG A 93 6.20 -27.39 -5.80
N ALA A 94 5.75 -28.34 -4.98
CA ALA A 94 5.10 -28.07 -3.71
C ALA A 94 5.96 -27.23 -2.75
N THR A 95 7.28 -27.48 -2.70
CA THR A 95 8.22 -26.70 -1.89
C THR A 95 8.24 -25.22 -2.30
N ALA A 96 8.19 -24.93 -3.60
CA ALA A 96 8.13 -23.56 -4.10
C ALA A 96 6.79 -22.90 -3.76
N GLY A 97 5.67 -23.65 -3.82
CA GLY A 97 4.36 -23.18 -3.38
C GLY A 97 4.33 -22.82 -1.89
N LEU A 98 4.91 -23.67 -1.03
CA LEU A 98 5.03 -23.40 0.42
C LEU A 98 5.97 -22.22 0.71
N ALA A 99 7.10 -22.13 0.01
CA ALA A 99 7.99 -20.98 0.13
C ALA A 99 7.29 -19.68 -0.29
N TYR A 100 6.53 -19.72 -1.38
CA TYR A 100 5.73 -18.57 -1.82
C TYR A 100 4.66 -18.20 -0.79
N LEU A 101 4.02 -19.21 -0.18
CA LEU A 101 3.04 -19.05 0.89
C LEU A 101 3.61 -18.22 2.06
N ALA A 102 4.77 -18.66 2.57
CA ALA A 102 5.46 -18.01 3.67
C ALA A 102 6.01 -16.63 3.29
N LEU A 103 6.60 -16.53 2.09
CA LEU A 103 7.23 -15.30 1.62
C LEU A 103 6.22 -14.15 1.52
N MET A 104 5.02 -14.39 0.98
CA MET A 104 4.00 -13.35 0.90
C MET A 104 3.60 -12.83 2.28
N LEU A 105 3.45 -13.71 3.28
CA LEU A 105 3.11 -13.29 4.65
C LEU A 105 4.20 -12.39 5.23
N VAL A 106 5.45 -12.83 5.16
CA VAL A 106 6.60 -12.07 5.68
C VAL A 106 6.72 -10.72 4.99
N VAL A 107 6.67 -10.69 3.65
CA VAL A 107 6.78 -9.46 2.86
C VAL A 107 5.62 -8.52 3.14
N SER A 108 4.39 -9.02 3.25
CA SER A 108 3.21 -8.20 3.53
C SER A 108 3.30 -7.52 4.90
N LEU A 109 3.67 -8.27 5.94
CA LEU A 109 3.84 -7.72 7.29
C LEU A 109 4.99 -6.70 7.32
N ALA A 110 6.14 -7.03 6.74
CA ALA A 110 7.28 -6.14 6.67
C ALA A 110 6.96 -4.85 5.90
N ALA A 111 6.24 -4.94 4.79
CA ALA A 111 5.81 -3.80 3.99
C ALA A 111 4.89 -2.86 4.77
N VAL A 112 3.86 -3.40 5.44
CA VAL A 112 2.95 -2.58 6.26
C VAL A 112 3.71 -1.89 7.38
N TRP A 113 4.54 -2.62 8.13
CA TRP A 113 5.26 -2.09 9.28
C TRP A 113 6.28 -1.03 8.89
N SER A 114 7.13 -1.31 7.91
CA SER A 114 8.14 -0.37 7.43
C SER A 114 7.50 0.91 6.87
N ALA A 115 6.50 0.78 6.00
CA ALA A 115 5.81 1.93 5.41
C ALA A 115 5.11 2.78 6.48
N SER A 116 4.44 2.14 7.45
CA SER A 116 3.80 2.85 8.55
C SER A 116 4.83 3.57 9.44
N ALA A 117 5.95 2.92 9.75
CA ALA A 117 7.01 3.52 10.57
C ALA A 117 7.65 4.73 9.88
N VAL A 118 8.00 4.59 8.59
CA VAL A 118 8.55 5.68 7.78
C VAL A 118 7.56 6.85 7.71
N THR A 119 6.28 6.58 7.46
CA THR A 119 5.26 7.64 7.37
C THR A 119 5.10 8.38 8.70
N ARG A 120 5.11 7.69 9.84
CA ARG A 120 5.07 8.32 11.16
C ARG A 120 6.28 9.21 11.40
N HIS A 121 7.47 8.73 11.07
CA HIS A 121 8.72 9.47 11.24
C HIS A 121 8.73 10.77 10.41
N LEU A 122 8.31 10.68 9.14
CA LEU A 122 8.21 11.84 8.25
C LEU A 122 7.18 12.87 8.76
N ASN A 123 6.05 12.41 9.27
CA ASN A 123 5.01 13.29 9.82
C ASN A 123 5.48 14.00 11.09
N ALA A 124 6.22 13.32 11.97
CA ALA A 124 6.80 13.94 13.17
C ALA A 124 7.78 15.08 12.79
N ARG A 125 8.70 14.81 11.85
CA ARG A 125 9.66 15.81 11.34
C ARG A 125 8.97 17.01 10.68
N ARG A 126 7.88 16.79 9.95
CA ARG A 126 7.09 17.88 9.33
C ARG A 126 6.44 18.78 10.39
N ARG A 127 5.90 18.20 11.47
CA ARG A 127 5.27 18.97 12.57
C ARG A 127 6.29 19.83 13.30
N GLU A 128 7.47 19.30 13.57
CA GLU A 128 8.57 20.03 14.21
C GLU A 128 9.04 21.21 13.37
N ARG A 129 9.24 21.01 12.05
CA ARG A 129 9.59 22.09 11.12
C ARG A 129 8.53 23.20 11.09
N HIS A 130 7.25 22.85 11.07
CA HIS A 130 6.17 23.84 11.11
C HIS A 130 6.15 24.64 12.42
N ARG A 131 6.44 24.01 13.56
CA ARG A 131 6.49 24.69 14.87
C ARG A 131 7.65 25.69 14.97
N LEU A 132 8.80 25.35 14.40
CA LEU A 132 9.98 26.23 14.36
C LEU A 132 9.74 27.42 13.42
N ALA A 133 9.18 27.18 12.24
CA ALA A 133 8.83 28.24 11.29
C ALA A 133 7.76 29.21 11.83
N SER A 134 6.90 28.77 12.75
CA SER A 134 5.92 29.63 13.41
C SER A 134 6.45 30.34 14.66
N HIS A 135 7.71 30.12 15.05
CA HIS A 135 8.36 30.74 16.22
C HIS A 135 9.45 31.76 15.84
N GLU A 136 9.69 32.04 14.55
CA GLU A 136 10.51 33.19 14.14
C GLU A 136 9.76 34.50 14.48
N PRO A 137 10.24 35.30 15.46
CA PRO A 137 9.57 36.52 15.88
C PRO A 137 9.79 37.63 14.86
N GLY A 138 8.71 38.27 14.41
CA GLY A 138 8.76 39.60 13.80
C GLY A 138 9.04 40.69 14.84
N ASP A 139 10.05 40.52 15.68
CA ASP A 139 10.34 41.36 16.85
C ASP A 139 11.74 42.00 16.81
N GLU A 140 12.17 42.41 15.61
CA GLU A 140 13.31 43.33 15.43
C GLU A 140 12.91 44.63 14.70
N GLY A 141 11.62 45.01 14.79
CA GLY A 141 11.06 46.19 14.11
C GLY A 141 10.41 47.25 14.99
N LEU A 142 10.40 47.08 16.33
CA LEU A 142 9.74 48.03 17.25
C LEU A 142 10.67 48.55 18.37
N LEU A 143 11.97 48.69 18.07
CA LEU A 143 12.93 49.43 18.90
C LEU A 143 13.65 50.55 18.12
N THR A 144 13.00 51.13 17.10
CA THR A 144 13.45 52.38 16.44
C THR A 144 12.34 53.40 16.40
#